data_AF-A0A1R3RM63-F1
#
_entry.id   AF-A0A1R3RM63-F1
#
_cell.length_a   1.000
_cell.length_b   1.000
_cell.length_c   1.000
_cell.angle_alpha   90.00
_cell.angle_beta   90.00
_cell.angle_gamma   90.00
#
_symmetry.space_group_name_H-M   'P 1'
#
loop_
_entity.id
_entity.type
_entity.pdbx_description
1 polymer ?
#
loop_
_entity_poly.entity_id
_entity_poly.type
_entity_poly.pdbx_seq_one_letter_code
_entity_poly.pdbx_strand_id
1 'polypeptide(L)'
;MIGRPKEIPQSLSDWICIANMVTSSSVIAVGLTLYASLASASPADPRVTAAPKLGDLDKRATSCTFSGSEGASSASKSKTSCSTIVLSDVAVPSGTTLDLTDLNEGTHVIFEGETTFGYEEWDGPLVSVSGTDITVTGADGAYLNGDGSRWWDDEGSNGGKTKPKFFYAHNLIDSTISGIYIQNSPVQVFSIDDSSYLTLEDITIDDSDGDDAGAANTDGFDIGSSTYITITGANVYNQDDCVAVNSGENIYFSGGVCSGGHGLSIGSVGGRDDNTVKNVTFYNSEIKSSQNGVRIKTIYGDTGSVSDITYEKITLSDITDYGIVVEQNYDDTSKSPTDGVTIENFILDEVEGTVESSGTNIYIVCGSDSCTDWTWTTVDVTGGKTSSDCENVPDDISC
;
A
#
# COMPACT_ATOMS: atom_id res chain seq x y z
N MET A 1 59.24 40.40 15.05
CA MET A 1 60.29 40.10 16.05
C MET A 1 59.64 39.28 17.16
N ILE A 2 59.57 37.96 17.02
CA ILE A 2 60.55 36.93 17.45
C ILE A 2 60.64 36.78 18.98
N GLY A 3 60.16 35.62 19.45
CA GLY A 3 60.66 34.84 20.61
C GLY A 3 59.76 34.89 21.86
N ARG A 4 59.43 33.80 22.56
CA ARG A 4 59.70 32.34 22.47
C ARG A 4 58.69 31.61 23.40
N PRO A 5 58.54 30.27 23.30
CA PRO A 5 57.45 29.48 23.90
C PRO A 5 57.82 28.82 25.25
N LYS A 6 56.80 28.31 25.97
CA LYS A 6 56.88 27.34 27.09
C LYS A 6 55.80 26.28 26.84
N GLU A 7 56.14 25.05 26.46
CA GLU A 7 56.65 23.90 27.22
C GLU A 7 55.53 22.86 27.50
N ILE A 8 55.82 21.63 27.02
CA ILE A 8 55.06 20.39 27.13
C ILE A 8 55.66 19.57 28.28
N PRO A 9 54.90 18.65 28.91
CA PRO A 9 55.51 17.44 29.46
C PRO A 9 55.10 16.17 28.69
N GLN A 10 56.11 15.43 28.22
CA GLN A 10 56.08 14.02 27.84
C GLN A 10 56.40 13.15 29.07
N SER A 11 55.81 11.95 29.15
CA SER A 11 56.48 10.64 29.32
C SER A 11 55.39 9.54 29.39
N LEU A 12 55.34 8.55 28.47
CA LEU A 12 56.07 7.25 28.49
C LEU A 12 55.96 6.51 29.84
N SER A 13 55.87 5.19 29.96
CA SER A 13 55.56 3.98 29.17
C SER A 13 55.79 2.80 30.17
N ASP A 14 55.62 1.55 29.72
CA ASP A 14 56.02 0.28 30.39
C ASP A 14 54.87 -0.40 31.15
N TRP A 15 54.17 -1.45 30.67
CA TRP A 15 54.53 -2.77 30.12
C TRP A 15 55.30 -3.71 31.08
N ILE A 16 54.73 -4.93 31.20
CA ILE A 16 55.37 -6.26 31.38
C ILE A 16 55.41 -6.93 32.79
N CYS A 17 54.50 -7.93 32.90
CA CYS A 17 54.74 -9.38 33.10
C CYS A 17 54.78 -10.07 34.48
N ILE A 18 53.88 -11.06 34.57
CA ILE A 18 54.08 -12.52 34.82
C ILE A 18 54.69 -12.96 36.16
N ALA A 19 53.96 -13.79 36.90
CA ALA A 19 54.46 -15.10 37.36
C ALA A 19 53.35 -16.05 37.83
N ASN A 20 53.43 -17.28 37.28
CA ASN A 20 52.72 -18.50 37.67
C ASN A 20 52.94 -18.91 39.14
N MET A 21 51.99 -19.65 39.70
CA MET A 21 52.30 -20.75 40.63
C MET A 21 51.32 -21.92 40.46
N VAL A 22 51.89 -23.09 40.15
CA VAL A 22 51.28 -24.42 40.15
C VAL A 22 51.88 -25.20 41.31
N THR A 23 51.06 -25.87 42.12
CA THR A 23 51.36 -27.15 42.83
C THR A 23 50.03 -27.65 43.45
N SER A 24 49.38 -28.68 42.89
CA SER A 24 49.51 -30.12 43.17
C SER A 24 48.69 -30.64 44.36
N SER A 25 47.82 -31.61 44.02
CA SER A 25 47.52 -32.86 44.74
C SER A 25 46.22 -33.01 45.54
N SER A 26 45.60 -34.15 45.25
CA SER A 26 44.77 -35.02 46.11
C SER A 26 43.25 -34.83 46.03
N VAL A 27 42.66 -35.68 45.18
CA VAL A 27 41.23 -35.99 45.10
C VAL A 27 40.86 -36.92 46.28
N ILE A 28 39.90 -36.50 47.10
CA ILE A 28 39.11 -37.41 47.96
C ILE A 28 37.66 -37.26 47.50
N ALA A 29 37.14 -38.29 46.84
CA ALA A 29 35.74 -38.39 46.46
C ALA A 29 34.94 -39.02 47.61
N VAL A 30 34.04 -38.24 48.22
CA VAL A 30 32.94 -38.76 49.04
C VAL A 30 31.69 -38.70 48.18
N GLY A 31 31.16 -39.88 47.83
CA GLY A 31 29.96 -40.02 47.03
C GLY A 31 28.71 -39.58 47.80
N LEU A 32 27.94 -38.66 47.20
CA LEU A 32 26.53 -38.45 47.52
C LEU A 32 25.72 -38.88 46.29
N THR A 33 25.05 -40.03 46.40
CA THR A 33 24.09 -40.52 45.41
C THR A 33 22.79 -39.73 45.52
N LEU A 34 22.53 -38.84 44.56
CA LEU A 34 21.20 -38.29 44.28
C LEU A 34 20.51 -39.19 43.25
N TYR A 35 19.38 -39.78 43.64
CA TYR A 35 18.46 -40.46 42.74
C TYR A 35 17.82 -39.45 41.81
N ALA A 36 18.18 -39.48 40.53
CA ALA A 36 17.41 -38.85 39.46
C ALA A 36 16.57 -39.93 38.77
N SER A 37 15.24 -39.85 38.91
CA SER A 37 14.30 -40.63 38.11
C SER A 37 14.34 -40.11 36.67
N LEU A 38 15.04 -40.82 35.79
CA LEU A 38 14.97 -40.63 34.34
C LEU A 38 13.61 -41.14 33.86
N ALA A 39 12.68 -40.22 33.57
CA ALA A 39 11.57 -40.54 32.69
C ALA A 39 12.13 -40.66 31.27
N SER A 40 12.16 -41.88 30.73
CA SER A 40 12.46 -42.13 29.33
C SER A 40 11.32 -41.61 28.47
N ALA A 41 11.49 -40.42 27.88
CA ALA A 41 10.66 -40.00 26.77
C ALA A 41 11.06 -40.85 25.55
N SER A 42 10.14 -41.68 25.05
CA SER A 42 10.31 -42.35 23.77
C SER A 42 10.44 -41.30 22.66
N PRO A 43 11.33 -41.48 21.67
CA PRO A 43 11.35 -40.62 20.49
C PRO A 43 9.99 -40.71 19.81
N ALA A 44 9.41 -39.55 19.46
CA ALA A 44 8.23 -39.51 18.63
C ALA A 44 8.55 -40.17 17.28
N ASP A 45 7.68 -41.08 16.82
CA ASP A 45 7.81 -41.69 15.50
C ASP A 45 7.87 -40.59 14.42
N PRO A 46 8.69 -40.77 13.37
CA PRO A 46 8.72 -39.84 12.25
C PRO A 46 7.31 -39.72 11.69
N ARG A 47 6.77 -38.49 11.68
CA ARG A 47 5.52 -38.21 10.98
C ARG A 47 5.75 -38.47 9.50
N VAL A 48 5.25 -39.60 9.02
CA VAL A 48 5.11 -39.86 7.59
C VAL A 48 4.06 -38.85 7.10
N THR A 49 4.52 -37.76 6.50
CA THR A 49 3.66 -36.95 5.64
C THR A 49 3.04 -37.88 4.61
N ALA A 50 1.72 -37.83 4.48
CA ALA A 50 1.03 -38.62 3.47
C ALA A 50 1.65 -38.30 2.10
N ALA A 51 1.98 -39.34 1.34
CA ALA A 51 2.39 -39.15 -0.03
C ALA A 51 1.29 -38.34 -0.76
N PRO A 52 1.66 -37.35 -1.60
CA PRO A 52 0.68 -36.60 -2.38
C PRO A 52 -0.22 -37.58 -3.11
N LYS A 53 -1.53 -37.35 -3.06
CA LYS A 53 -2.48 -38.24 -3.72
C LYS A 53 -2.16 -38.23 -5.21
N LEU A 54 -2.10 -39.41 -5.81
CA LEU A 54 -1.78 -39.58 -7.23
C LEU A 54 -2.73 -38.78 -8.16
N GLY A 55 -3.94 -38.42 -7.68
CA GLY A 55 -4.88 -37.57 -8.41
C GLY A 55 -4.57 -36.06 -8.41
N ASP A 56 -3.78 -35.56 -7.44
CA ASP A 56 -3.32 -34.16 -7.41
C ASP A 56 -2.12 -33.94 -8.35
N LEU A 57 -1.42 -35.03 -8.69
CA LEU A 57 -0.34 -35.02 -9.66
C LEU A 57 -0.83 -35.03 -11.11
N ASP A 58 -2.12 -35.20 -11.41
CA ASP A 58 -2.64 -35.17 -12.79
C ASP A 58 -3.41 -33.87 -13.13
N LYS A 59 -3.59 -32.95 -12.16
CA LYS A 59 -3.90 -31.53 -12.44
C LYS A 59 -2.68 -30.74 -12.94
N ARG A 60 -1.57 -31.42 -13.25
CA ARG A 60 -0.32 -30.89 -13.80
C ARG A 60 -0.55 -29.91 -14.95
N ALA A 61 -0.18 -28.65 -14.73
CA ALA A 61 0.44 -27.75 -15.72
C ALA A 61 -0.28 -27.62 -17.07
N THR A 62 -1.60 -27.49 -17.08
CA THR A 62 -2.31 -26.95 -18.25
C THR A 62 -2.05 -25.46 -18.35
N SER A 63 -1.05 -25.10 -19.15
CA SER A 63 -0.85 -23.72 -19.61
C SER A 63 -1.72 -23.45 -20.83
N CYS A 64 -2.51 -22.39 -20.78
CA CYS A 64 -3.38 -21.93 -21.84
C CYS A 64 -2.96 -20.53 -22.27
N THR A 65 -2.75 -20.32 -23.56
CA THR A 65 -2.48 -18.99 -24.12
C THR A 65 -3.69 -18.50 -24.90
N PHE A 66 -4.16 -17.30 -24.57
CA PHE A 66 -5.25 -16.61 -25.25
C PHE A 66 -4.74 -15.28 -25.80
N SER A 67 -5.14 -14.92 -27.02
CA SER A 67 -4.59 -13.74 -27.69
C SER A 67 -5.56 -13.08 -28.67
N GLY A 68 -5.24 -11.85 -29.04
CA GLY A 68 -5.98 -11.07 -30.04
C GLY A 68 -7.40 -10.73 -29.61
N SER A 69 -8.28 -10.49 -30.59
CA SER A 69 -9.64 -10.01 -30.36
C SER A 69 -10.59 -11.03 -29.71
N GLU A 70 -10.26 -12.31 -29.77
CA GLU A 70 -11.05 -13.38 -29.13
C GLU A 70 -10.40 -13.88 -27.84
N GLY A 71 -9.28 -13.28 -27.42
CA GLY A 71 -8.50 -13.69 -26.26
C GLY A 71 -9.34 -13.64 -24.98
N ALA A 72 -9.99 -12.50 -24.72
CA ALA A 72 -10.84 -12.31 -23.55
C ALA A 72 -12.02 -13.31 -23.50
N SER A 73 -12.72 -13.48 -24.62
CA SER A 73 -13.89 -14.37 -24.71
C SER A 73 -13.51 -15.85 -24.55
N SER A 74 -12.31 -16.23 -25.01
CA SER A 74 -11.77 -17.59 -24.87
C SER A 74 -11.26 -17.85 -23.46
N ALA A 75 -10.55 -16.89 -22.87
CA ALA A 75 -10.06 -16.96 -21.50
C ALA A 75 -11.21 -17.15 -20.50
N SER A 76 -12.25 -16.31 -20.55
CA SER A 76 -13.40 -16.42 -19.63
C SER A 76 -14.11 -17.78 -19.72
N LYS A 77 -14.21 -18.38 -20.91
CA LYS A 77 -14.82 -19.71 -21.10
C LYS A 77 -13.95 -20.87 -20.61
N SER A 78 -12.63 -20.70 -20.59
CA SER A 78 -11.67 -21.78 -20.34
C SER A 78 -10.84 -21.62 -19.08
N LYS A 79 -10.99 -20.50 -18.34
CA LYS A 79 -10.18 -20.15 -17.16
C LYS A 79 -10.10 -21.27 -16.12
N THR A 80 -11.20 -21.97 -15.85
CA THR A 80 -11.24 -23.09 -14.87
C THR A 80 -10.66 -24.41 -15.37
N SER A 81 -10.16 -24.48 -16.62
CA SER A 81 -9.43 -25.64 -17.16
C SER A 81 -7.91 -25.45 -17.19
N CYS A 82 -7.45 -24.24 -16.86
CA CYS A 82 -6.06 -23.81 -16.95
C CYS A 82 -5.49 -23.64 -15.55
N SER A 83 -4.26 -24.10 -15.33
CA SER A 83 -3.47 -23.80 -14.12
C SER A 83 -2.56 -22.59 -14.36
N THR A 84 -2.15 -22.37 -15.61
CA THR A 84 -1.50 -21.13 -16.04
C THR A 84 -2.28 -20.54 -17.20
N ILE A 85 -2.62 -19.25 -17.12
CA ILE A 85 -3.32 -18.48 -18.14
C ILE A 85 -2.35 -17.41 -18.64
N VAL A 86 -1.99 -17.47 -19.91
CA VAL A 86 -1.18 -16.44 -20.58
C VAL A 86 -2.10 -15.63 -21.47
N LEU A 87 -2.17 -14.32 -21.24
CA LEU A 87 -2.94 -13.36 -22.01
C LEU A 87 -1.96 -12.54 -22.87
N SER A 88 -1.81 -12.92 -24.13
CA SER A 88 -0.84 -12.32 -25.05
C SER A 88 -1.54 -11.40 -26.04
N ASP A 89 -1.23 -10.10 -26.01
CA ASP A 89 -1.79 -9.11 -26.93
C ASP A 89 -3.33 -9.17 -27.03
N VAL A 90 -3.99 -9.28 -25.87
CA VAL A 90 -5.45 -9.42 -25.81
C VAL A 90 -6.11 -8.07 -26.09
N ALA A 91 -7.01 -8.04 -27.06
CA ALA A 91 -7.88 -6.90 -27.31
C ALA A 91 -9.27 -7.19 -26.74
N VAL A 92 -9.57 -6.63 -25.58
CA VAL A 92 -10.85 -6.80 -24.88
C VAL A 92 -11.93 -6.02 -25.64
N PRO A 93 -13.05 -6.65 -26.03
CA PRO A 93 -14.15 -5.96 -26.71
C PRO A 93 -14.72 -4.79 -25.90
N SER A 94 -15.26 -3.78 -26.60
CA SER A 94 -15.91 -2.63 -25.96
C SER A 94 -17.07 -3.06 -25.05
N GLY A 95 -17.21 -2.40 -23.90
CA GLY A 95 -18.30 -2.68 -22.96
C GLY A 95 -18.24 -4.05 -22.29
N THR A 96 -17.08 -4.72 -22.32
CA THR A 96 -16.90 -6.04 -21.72
C THR A 96 -15.71 -6.06 -20.79
N THR A 97 -15.82 -6.87 -19.73
CA THR A 97 -14.75 -7.13 -18.78
C THR A 97 -13.87 -8.28 -19.30
N LEU A 98 -12.55 -8.14 -19.16
CA LEU A 98 -11.65 -9.28 -19.12
C LEU A 98 -11.88 -10.04 -17.81
N ASP A 99 -12.82 -10.99 -17.89
CA ASP A 99 -13.33 -11.71 -16.73
C ASP A 99 -12.44 -12.91 -16.36
N LEU A 100 -11.67 -12.73 -15.29
CA LEU A 100 -10.85 -13.72 -14.61
C LEU A 100 -11.34 -13.96 -13.17
N THR A 101 -12.64 -13.85 -12.91
CA THR A 101 -13.20 -14.23 -11.61
C THR A 101 -13.28 -15.74 -11.45
N ASP A 102 -13.43 -16.20 -10.21
CA ASP A 102 -13.70 -17.61 -9.86
C ASP A 102 -12.63 -18.56 -10.42
N LEU A 103 -11.38 -18.12 -10.38
CA LEU A 103 -10.25 -18.96 -10.77
C LEU A 103 -10.11 -20.13 -9.80
N ASN A 104 -9.61 -21.26 -10.32
CA ASN A 104 -9.25 -22.37 -9.45
C ASN A 104 -8.11 -21.93 -8.53
N GLU A 105 -8.11 -22.47 -7.32
CA GLU A 105 -7.02 -22.29 -6.36
C GLU A 105 -5.65 -22.62 -7.00
N GLY A 106 -4.66 -21.74 -6.81
CA GLY A 106 -3.31 -21.91 -7.34
C GLY A 106 -3.13 -21.45 -8.80
N THR A 107 -4.11 -20.78 -9.41
CA THR A 107 -4.01 -20.35 -10.81
C THR A 107 -3.02 -19.20 -10.97
N HIS A 108 -2.14 -19.30 -11.98
CA HIS A 108 -1.20 -18.25 -12.36
C HIS A 108 -1.64 -17.55 -13.66
N VAL A 109 -1.94 -16.26 -13.60
CA VAL A 109 -2.24 -15.41 -14.76
C VAL A 109 -0.99 -14.61 -15.15
N ILE A 110 -0.67 -14.59 -16.43
CA ILE A 110 0.48 -13.85 -16.99
C ILE A 110 -0.03 -12.95 -18.12
N PHE A 111 0.18 -11.65 -18.00
CA PHE A 111 -0.02 -10.70 -19.10
C PHE A 111 1.24 -10.61 -19.96
N GLU A 112 1.10 -10.71 -21.28
CA GLU A 112 2.17 -10.59 -22.27
C GLU A 112 1.79 -9.57 -23.35
N GLY A 113 2.76 -8.76 -23.78
CA GLY A 113 2.52 -7.75 -24.82
C GLY A 113 1.55 -6.66 -24.37
N GLU A 114 0.76 -6.15 -25.32
CA GLU A 114 -0.17 -5.04 -25.06
C GLU A 114 -1.60 -5.55 -24.89
N THR A 115 -2.18 -5.40 -23.70
CA THR A 115 -3.62 -5.59 -23.50
C THR A 115 -4.35 -4.28 -23.77
N THR A 116 -5.36 -4.29 -24.62
CA THR A 116 -6.16 -3.10 -24.99
C THR A 116 -7.64 -3.30 -24.72
N PHE A 117 -8.38 -2.19 -24.62
CA PHE A 117 -9.81 -2.20 -24.36
C PHE A 117 -10.57 -1.39 -25.40
N GLY A 118 -11.67 -1.95 -25.92
CA GLY A 118 -12.57 -1.24 -26.82
C GLY A 118 -13.29 -0.09 -26.11
N TYR A 119 -13.54 1.00 -26.84
CA TYR A 119 -14.20 2.18 -26.29
C TYR A 119 -15.71 1.98 -26.15
N GLU A 120 -16.24 2.26 -24.95
CA GLU A 120 -17.66 2.37 -24.62
C GLU A 120 -17.81 3.25 -23.38
N GLU A 121 -18.91 4.00 -23.26
CA GLU A 121 -19.23 4.74 -22.03
C GLU A 121 -20.04 3.82 -21.11
N TRP A 122 -19.37 3.22 -20.13
CA TRP A 122 -19.93 2.25 -19.17
C TRP A 122 -19.09 2.24 -17.89
N ASP A 123 -19.63 1.68 -16.80
CA ASP A 123 -19.01 1.78 -15.47
C ASP A 123 -17.83 0.82 -15.24
N GLY A 124 -17.61 -0.14 -16.14
CA GLY A 124 -16.57 -1.17 -15.99
C GLY A 124 -16.98 -2.32 -15.06
N PRO A 125 -16.01 -3.09 -14.54
CA PRO A 125 -14.56 -2.90 -14.68
C PRO A 125 -14.00 -3.41 -16.02
N LEU A 126 -12.85 -2.89 -16.44
CA LEU A 126 -12.10 -3.38 -17.60
C LEU A 126 -11.50 -4.78 -17.36
N VAL A 127 -10.97 -5.03 -16.17
CA VAL A 127 -10.40 -6.31 -15.71
C VAL A 127 -10.97 -6.68 -14.35
N SER A 128 -11.30 -7.95 -14.15
CA SER A 128 -11.74 -8.44 -12.84
C SER A 128 -11.09 -9.79 -12.54
N VAL A 129 -10.49 -9.92 -11.36
CA VAL A 129 -9.81 -11.15 -10.91
C VAL A 129 -10.29 -11.52 -9.51
N SER A 130 -10.60 -12.80 -9.29
CA SER A 130 -10.94 -13.33 -7.96
C SER A 130 -10.54 -14.79 -7.82
N GLY A 131 -10.35 -15.23 -6.57
CA GLY A 131 -9.96 -16.60 -6.23
C GLY A 131 -9.05 -16.68 -5.00
N THR A 132 -8.55 -17.88 -4.72
CA THR A 132 -7.63 -18.15 -3.62
C THR A 132 -6.28 -18.64 -4.17
N ASP A 133 -5.17 -18.25 -3.55
CA ASP A 133 -3.83 -18.64 -4.01
C ASP A 133 -3.60 -18.28 -5.49
N ILE A 134 -4.06 -17.09 -5.91
CA ILE A 134 -3.94 -16.61 -7.28
C ILE A 134 -2.66 -15.80 -7.41
N THR A 135 -1.88 -16.08 -8.45
CA THR A 135 -0.74 -15.27 -8.84
C THR A 135 -1.06 -14.55 -10.14
N VAL A 136 -0.89 -13.24 -10.21
CA VAL A 136 -1.04 -12.42 -11.43
C VAL A 136 0.26 -11.68 -11.69
N THR A 137 0.85 -11.82 -12.88
CA THR A 137 2.13 -11.19 -13.22
C THR A 137 2.13 -10.54 -14.59
N GLY A 138 2.89 -9.46 -14.76
CA GLY A 138 3.28 -8.93 -16.06
C GLY A 138 4.59 -9.56 -16.56
N ALA A 139 4.64 -9.99 -17.82
CA ALA A 139 5.89 -10.37 -18.47
C ALA A 139 6.72 -9.13 -18.82
N ASP A 140 8.01 -9.32 -19.16
CA ASP A 140 8.89 -8.22 -19.56
C ASP A 140 8.32 -7.44 -20.75
N GLY A 141 8.15 -6.12 -20.56
CA GLY A 141 7.54 -5.22 -21.54
C GLY A 141 6.02 -5.35 -21.71
N ALA A 142 5.33 -6.15 -20.89
CA ALA A 142 3.87 -6.22 -20.91
C ALA A 142 3.26 -4.98 -20.25
N TYR A 143 2.16 -4.49 -20.83
CA TYR A 143 1.38 -3.40 -20.25
C TYR A 143 -0.09 -3.49 -20.63
N LEU A 144 -0.95 -2.97 -19.75
CA LEU A 144 -2.38 -2.87 -19.95
C LEU A 144 -2.68 -1.40 -20.30
N ASN A 145 -3.00 -1.16 -21.56
CA ASN A 145 -3.26 0.17 -22.11
C ASN A 145 -4.75 0.49 -22.08
N GLY A 146 -5.16 1.32 -21.14
CA GLY A 146 -6.54 1.82 -21.03
C GLY A 146 -6.92 2.77 -22.16
N ASP A 147 -5.95 3.47 -22.75
CA ASP A 147 -6.17 4.57 -23.71
C ASP A 147 -7.27 5.53 -23.20
N GLY A 148 -7.11 5.96 -21.94
CA GLY A 148 -8.06 6.72 -21.14
C GLY A 148 -8.44 8.07 -21.72
N SER A 149 -7.58 8.65 -22.57
CA SER A 149 -7.81 9.90 -23.31
C SER A 149 -9.12 9.92 -24.12
N ARG A 150 -9.64 8.74 -24.48
CA ARG A 150 -10.94 8.60 -25.14
C ARG A 150 -12.12 9.01 -24.23
N TRP A 151 -11.95 8.87 -22.91
CA TRP A 151 -12.96 9.20 -21.90
C TRP A 151 -12.72 10.55 -21.23
N TRP A 152 -11.47 10.91 -20.94
CA TRP A 152 -11.13 12.14 -20.19
C TRP A 152 -11.84 13.39 -20.72
N ASP A 153 -12.37 14.17 -19.78
CA ASP A 153 -13.29 15.29 -20.01
C ASP A 153 -13.33 16.29 -18.83
N ASP A 154 -12.29 16.32 -18.01
CA ASP A 154 -12.13 17.15 -16.79
C ASP A 154 -13.12 16.82 -15.65
N GLU A 155 -14.06 15.88 -15.84
CA GLU A 155 -15.11 15.58 -14.86
C GLU A 155 -14.92 14.23 -14.14
N GLY A 156 -14.01 13.37 -14.61
CA GLY A 156 -13.67 12.11 -13.93
C GLY A 156 -14.90 11.26 -13.63
N SER A 157 -15.06 10.81 -12.38
CA SER A 157 -16.27 10.10 -11.91
C SER A 157 -17.34 11.02 -11.33
N ASN A 158 -17.13 12.35 -11.33
CA ASN A 158 -18.06 13.34 -10.79
C ASN A 158 -19.10 13.83 -11.80
N GLY A 159 -18.92 13.52 -13.08
CA GLY A 159 -19.80 13.96 -14.17
C GLY A 159 -19.29 13.54 -15.55
N GLY A 160 -19.79 14.23 -16.58
CA GLY A 160 -19.38 14.01 -17.98
C GLY A 160 -19.77 12.65 -18.54
N LYS A 161 -18.86 12.04 -19.31
CA LYS A 161 -18.99 10.69 -19.84
C LYS A 161 -18.95 9.67 -18.71
N THR A 162 -19.68 8.57 -18.85
CA THR A 162 -19.48 7.39 -18.00
C THR A 162 -18.16 6.72 -18.37
N LYS A 163 -17.31 6.45 -17.38
CA LYS A 163 -15.93 5.98 -17.56
C LYS A 163 -15.73 4.67 -16.80
N PRO A 164 -15.14 3.64 -17.42
CA PRO A 164 -15.03 2.34 -16.76
C PRO A 164 -13.89 2.33 -15.75
N LYS A 165 -14.16 1.80 -14.55
CA LYS A 165 -13.10 1.44 -13.59
C LYS A 165 -12.15 0.42 -14.20
N PHE A 166 -10.89 0.43 -13.81
CA PHE A 166 -9.88 -0.39 -14.49
C PHE A 166 -9.84 -1.84 -13.98
N PHE A 167 -9.37 -2.06 -12.74
CA PHE A 167 -9.03 -3.38 -12.21
C PHE A 167 -9.79 -3.66 -10.91
N TYR A 168 -10.65 -4.68 -10.93
CA TYR A 168 -11.25 -5.21 -9.71
C TYR A 168 -10.40 -6.37 -9.18
N ALA A 169 -9.73 -6.12 -8.07
CA ALA A 169 -9.04 -7.09 -7.24
C ALA A 169 -9.96 -7.45 -6.07
N HIS A 170 -11.10 -8.08 -6.39
CA HIS A 170 -12.16 -8.37 -5.43
C HIS A 170 -12.15 -9.84 -5.05
N ASN A 171 -12.40 -10.17 -3.78
CA ASN A 171 -12.40 -11.56 -3.30
C ASN A 171 -11.12 -12.33 -3.67
N LEU A 172 -9.97 -11.68 -3.57
CA LEU A 172 -8.66 -12.30 -3.69
C LEU A 172 -8.15 -12.68 -2.30
N ILE A 173 -7.89 -13.97 -2.11
CA ILE A 173 -7.48 -14.54 -0.82
C ILE A 173 -6.12 -15.19 -0.97
N ASP A 174 -5.17 -14.90 -0.08
CA ASP A 174 -3.82 -15.47 -0.09
C ASP A 174 -3.16 -15.34 -1.49
N SER A 175 -3.29 -14.18 -2.10
CA SER A 175 -3.00 -13.97 -3.53
C SER A 175 -1.93 -12.90 -3.75
N THR A 176 -1.33 -12.87 -4.94
CA THR A 176 -0.30 -11.91 -5.32
C THR A 176 -0.54 -11.34 -6.71
N ILE A 177 -0.39 -10.03 -6.86
CA ILE A 177 -0.35 -9.32 -8.14
C ILE A 177 1.00 -8.62 -8.22
N SER A 178 1.83 -8.90 -9.22
CA SER A 178 3.16 -8.29 -9.29
C SER A 178 3.63 -7.90 -10.69
N GLY A 179 4.42 -6.82 -10.77
CA GLY A 179 5.02 -6.34 -12.01
C GLY A 179 4.01 -5.95 -13.09
N ILE A 180 2.82 -5.51 -12.70
CA ILE A 180 1.80 -5.02 -13.64
C ILE A 180 2.07 -3.56 -13.97
N TYR A 181 2.08 -3.25 -15.27
CA TYR A 181 2.12 -1.89 -15.79
C TYR A 181 0.75 -1.53 -16.36
N ILE A 182 0.15 -0.45 -15.87
CA ILE A 182 -1.09 0.13 -16.38
C ILE A 182 -0.78 1.50 -16.96
N GLN A 183 -1.26 1.74 -18.17
CA GLN A 183 -1.11 3.02 -18.86
C GLN A 183 -2.47 3.64 -19.16
N ASN A 184 -2.61 4.92 -18.85
CA ASN A 184 -3.73 5.77 -19.24
C ASN A 184 -5.08 5.15 -18.89
N SER A 185 -5.35 4.98 -17.61
CA SER A 185 -6.64 4.55 -17.08
C SER A 185 -7.76 5.56 -17.38
N PRO A 186 -9.01 5.13 -17.62
CA PRO A 186 -10.11 6.07 -17.82
C PRO A 186 -10.48 6.87 -16.56
N VAL A 187 -10.42 6.22 -15.39
CA VAL A 187 -10.70 6.68 -14.01
C VAL A 187 -9.96 5.75 -13.04
N GLN A 188 -10.47 5.46 -11.83
CA GLN A 188 -9.78 4.69 -10.79
C GLN A 188 -9.24 3.34 -11.28
N VAL A 189 -8.03 3.01 -10.79
CA VAL A 189 -7.26 1.86 -11.25
C VAL A 189 -7.58 0.60 -10.47
N PHE A 190 -6.96 0.38 -9.31
CA PHE A 190 -7.22 -0.80 -8.50
C PHE A 190 -8.33 -0.54 -7.49
N SER A 191 -9.47 -1.21 -7.66
CA SER A 191 -10.44 -1.39 -6.60
C SER A 191 -10.14 -2.71 -5.89
N ILE A 192 -9.71 -2.62 -4.63
CA ILE A 192 -9.42 -3.74 -3.74
C ILE A 192 -10.54 -3.82 -2.72
N ASP A 193 -11.34 -4.88 -2.80
CA ASP A 193 -12.52 -5.04 -1.97
C ASP A 193 -12.72 -6.51 -1.57
N ASP A 194 -13.27 -6.76 -0.38
CA ASP A 194 -13.49 -8.10 0.18
C ASP A 194 -12.28 -9.05 0.02
N SER A 195 -11.07 -8.52 0.10
CA SER A 195 -9.83 -9.27 -0.14
C SER A 195 -9.04 -9.47 1.15
N SER A 196 -8.33 -10.59 1.22
CA SER A 196 -7.53 -10.91 2.42
C SER A 196 -6.18 -11.55 2.09
N TYR A 197 -5.13 -11.13 2.80
CA TYR A 197 -3.75 -11.59 2.52
C TYR A 197 -3.37 -11.39 1.04
N LEU A 198 -3.72 -10.22 0.51
CA LEU A 198 -3.41 -9.84 -0.87
C LEU A 198 -2.14 -8.99 -0.89
N THR A 199 -1.18 -9.40 -1.70
CA THR A 199 0.08 -8.69 -1.91
C THR A 199 0.13 -8.11 -3.32
N LEU A 200 0.39 -6.80 -3.44
CA LEU A 200 0.64 -6.11 -4.70
C LEU A 200 2.09 -5.60 -4.71
N GLU A 201 2.90 -6.03 -5.67
CA GLU A 201 4.34 -5.73 -5.72
C GLU A 201 4.75 -5.11 -7.05
N ASP A 202 5.58 -4.07 -7.01
CA ASP A 202 6.21 -3.47 -8.19
C ASP A 202 5.19 -3.07 -9.28
N ILE A 203 4.03 -2.56 -8.85
CA ILE A 203 2.98 -2.07 -9.75
C ILE A 203 3.37 -0.68 -10.26
N THR A 204 3.22 -0.46 -11.57
CA THR A 204 3.34 0.86 -12.18
C THR A 204 2.00 1.30 -12.76
N ILE A 205 1.55 2.48 -12.37
CA ILE A 205 0.38 3.18 -12.92
C ILE A 205 0.91 4.48 -13.52
N ASP A 206 0.81 4.61 -14.83
CA ASP A 206 1.27 5.76 -15.57
C ASP A 206 0.10 6.39 -16.33
N ASP A 207 -0.54 7.34 -15.66
CA ASP A 207 -1.59 8.20 -16.20
C ASP A 207 -1.06 9.63 -16.40
N SER A 208 0.25 9.80 -16.57
CA SER A 208 0.88 11.12 -16.69
C SER A 208 0.43 11.92 -17.91
N ASP A 209 -0.01 11.25 -18.99
CA ASP A 209 -0.66 11.92 -20.14
C ASP A 209 -1.94 12.67 -19.72
N GLY A 210 -2.55 12.27 -18.59
CA GLY A 210 -3.76 12.85 -18.03
C GLY A 210 -3.62 14.27 -17.51
N ASP A 211 -2.41 14.68 -17.11
CA ASP A 211 -2.12 16.01 -16.53
C ASP A 211 -2.52 17.15 -17.49
N ASP A 212 -2.29 16.94 -18.80
CA ASP A 212 -2.57 17.92 -19.86
C ASP A 212 -3.78 17.52 -20.73
N ALA A 213 -4.50 16.44 -20.37
CA ALA A 213 -5.56 15.85 -21.19
C ALA A 213 -6.91 15.69 -20.48
N GLY A 214 -7.06 16.30 -19.29
CA GLY A 214 -8.33 16.37 -18.57
C GLY A 214 -8.72 15.07 -17.86
N ALA A 215 -7.73 14.27 -17.45
CA ALA A 215 -7.96 13.13 -16.58
C ALA A 215 -8.31 13.61 -15.16
N ALA A 216 -9.22 12.90 -14.49
CA ALA A 216 -9.61 13.18 -13.12
C ALA A 216 -10.13 11.89 -12.47
N ASN A 217 -9.98 11.77 -11.15
CA ASN A 217 -10.35 10.56 -10.38
C ASN A 217 -9.68 9.28 -10.90
N THR A 218 -8.40 9.39 -11.24
CA THR A 218 -7.53 8.28 -11.68
C THR A 218 -6.77 7.69 -10.49
N ASP A 219 -7.49 7.38 -9.41
CA ASP A 219 -6.93 6.87 -8.16
C ASP A 219 -6.09 5.60 -8.39
N GLY A 220 -4.95 5.48 -7.71
CA GLY A 220 -4.06 4.34 -7.85
C GLY A 220 -4.62 3.07 -7.20
N PHE A 221 -4.79 3.12 -5.88
CA PHE A 221 -5.32 2.01 -5.08
C PHE A 221 -6.45 2.46 -4.15
N ASP A 222 -7.68 2.09 -4.49
CA ASP A 222 -8.86 2.23 -3.65
C ASP A 222 -9.07 0.95 -2.83
N ILE A 223 -9.01 1.07 -1.50
CA ILE A 223 -9.15 -0.08 -0.59
C ILE A 223 -10.44 0.08 0.22
N GLY A 224 -11.26 -0.97 0.22
CA GLY A 224 -12.46 -1.13 1.04
C GLY A 224 -12.58 -2.56 1.56
N SER A 225 -13.26 -2.75 2.69
CA SER A 225 -13.73 -4.04 3.22
C SER A 225 -12.67 -5.16 3.23
N SER A 226 -11.40 -4.81 3.41
CA SER A 226 -10.27 -5.72 3.15
C SER A 226 -9.34 -5.84 4.35
N THR A 227 -8.58 -6.93 4.42
CA THR A 227 -7.61 -7.12 5.51
C THR A 227 -6.29 -7.78 5.11
N TYR A 228 -5.18 -7.42 5.75
CA TYR A 228 -3.84 -7.92 5.40
C TYR A 228 -3.50 -7.63 3.94
N ILE A 229 -3.64 -6.36 3.54
CA ILE A 229 -3.27 -5.88 2.21
C ILE A 229 -1.86 -5.31 2.29
N THR A 230 -0.97 -5.81 1.44
CA THR A 230 0.42 -5.34 1.36
C THR A 230 0.68 -4.79 -0.03
N ILE A 231 1.09 -3.54 -0.15
CA ILE A 231 1.46 -2.88 -1.40
C ILE A 231 2.90 -2.41 -1.27
N THR A 232 3.80 -2.89 -2.13
CA THR A 232 5.22 -2.50 -2.07
C THR A 232 5.78 -2.11 -3.44
N GLY A 233 6.66 -1.11 -3.46
CA GLY A 233 7.37 -0.72 -4.68
C GLY A 233 6.50 -0.07 -5.76
N ALA A 234 5.31 0.43 -5.40
CA ALA A 234 4.38 1.02 -6.35
C ALA A 234 4.91 2.35 -6.92
N ASN A 235 4.76 2.56 -8.23
CA ASN A 235 5.04 3.82 -8.90
C ASN A 235 3.74 4.34 -9.52
N VAL A 236 3.23 5.47 -9.02
CA VAL A 236 1.93 6.02 -9.43
C VAL A 236 2.11 7.45 -9.92
N TYR A 237 1.74 7.70 -11.16
CA TYR A 237 1.68 9.01 -11.80
C TYR A 237 0.24 9.25 -12.24
N ASN A 238 -0.49 10.09 -11.52
CA ASN A 238 -1.94 10.22 -11.68
C ASN A 238 -2.47 11.59 -11.24
N GLN A 239 -3.79 11.77 -11.29
CA GLN A 239 -4.49 13.03 -10.98
C GLN A 239 -5.41 12.93 -9.76
N ASP A 240 -5.34 11.85 -8.97
CA ASP A 240 -6.09 11.71 -7.72
C ASP A 240 -5.28 10.90 -6.68
N ASP A 241 -5.91 10.30 -5.67
CA ASP A 241 -5.21 9.59 -4.60
C ASP A 241 -4.24 8.54 -5.14
N CYS A 242 -3.02 8.51 -4.58
CA CYS A 242 -2.10 7.42 -4.83
C CYS A 242 -2.64 6.14 -4.15
N VAL A 243 -3.10 6.29 -2.90
CA VAL A 243 -3.83 5.29 -2.14
C VAL A 243 -4.97 5.99 -1.41
N ALA A 244 -6.17 5.40 -1.45
CA ALA A 244 -7.33 5.81 -0.66
C ALA A 244 -7.86 4.62 0.15
N VAL A 245 -7.65 4.63 1.46
CA VAL A 245 -8.17 3.59 2.37
C VAL A 245 -9.53 4.01 2.91
N ASN A 246 -10.61 3.59 2.25
CA ASN A 246 -11.98 3.93 2.63
C ASN A 246 -12.46 3.11 3.85
N SER A 247 -12.08 1.83 3.90
CA SER A 247 -12.27 0.91 5.03
C SER A 247 -11.29 -0.27 4.94
N GLY A 248 -11.06 -0.95 6.07
CA GLY A 248 -10.22 -2.15 6.15
C GLY A 248 -9.25 -2.15 7.33
N GLU A 249 -8.61 -3.31 7.54
CA GLU A 249 -7.70 -3.53 8.67
C GLU A 249 -6.37 -4.18 8.27
N ASN A 250 -5.25 -3.79 8.89
CA ASN A 250 -3.93 -4.37 8.63
C ASN A 250 -3.48 -4.12 7.18
N ILE A 251 -3.30 -2.84 6.83
CA ILE A 251 -2.90 -2.41 5.49
C ILE A 251 -1.50 -1.82 5.57
N TYR A 252 -0.61 -2.27 4.68
CA TYR A 252 0.78 -1.84 4.66
C TYR A 252 1.15 -1.39 3.25
N PHE A 253 1.56 -0.13 3.10
CA PHE A 253 2.08 0.43 1.86
C PHE A 253 3.53 0.86 2.07
N SER A 254 4.46 0.44 1.21
CA SER A 254 5.85 0.88 1.37
C SER A 254 6.68 0.97 0.09
N GLY A 255 7.74 1.78 0.16
CA GLY A 255 8.67 1.93 -0.96
C GLY A 255 8.03 2.54 -2.20
N GLY A 256 6.93 3.29 -2.04
CA GLY A 256 6.16 3.84 -3.14
C GLY A 256 6.65 5.21 -3.60
N VAL A 257 6.40 5.51 -4.87
CA VAL A 257 6.54 6.84 -5.46
C VAL A 257 5.17 7.27 -5.95
N CYS A 258 4.64 8.35 -5.38
CA CYS A 258 3.37 8.97 -5.75
C CYS A 258 3.64 10.34 -6.36
N SER A 259 3.17 10.58 -7.58
CA SER A 259 3.46 11.81 -8.34
C SER A 259 2.22 12.36 -9.03
N GLY A 260 2.04 13.69 -9.00
CA GLY A 260 0.93 14.37 -9.70
C GLY A 260 -0.38 14.40 -8.91
N GLY A 261 -0.71 13.31 -8.21
CA GLY A 261 -2.02 13.08 -7.62
C GLY A 261 -2.31 13.79 -6.29
N HIS A 262 -3.11 13.16 -5.44
CA HIS A 262 -3.64 13.74 -4.19
C HIS A 262 -3.05 13.18 -2.89
N GLY A 263 -1.98 12.38 -2.98
CA GLY A 263 -1.21 11.90 -1.84
C GLY A 263 -1.58 10.51 -1.33
N LEU A 264 -1.18 10.22 -0.10
CA LEU A 264 -1.46 8.96 0.60
C LEU A 264 -2.57 9.18 1.62
N SER A 265 -3.77 8.73 1.28
CA SER A 265 -5.01 9.08 1.98
C SER A 265 -5.60 7.94 2.79
N ILE A 266 -5.95 8.23 4.04
CA ILE A 266 -7.02 7.53 4.73
C ILE A 266 -8.35 8.23 4.40
N GLY A 267 -9.31 7.44 3.92
CA GLY A 267 -10.66 7.86 3.62
C GLY A 267 -10.94 8.14 2.14
N SER A 268 -12.11 8.69 1.81
CA SER A 268 -13.09 9.23 2.78
C SER A 268 -13.70 8.13 3.66
N VAL A 269 -13.65 8.28 4.99
CA VAL A 269 -14.28 7.33 5.93
C VAL A 269 -15.67 7.85 6.32
N GLY A 270 -16.68 6.98 6.29
CA GLY A 270 -18.09 7.35 6.45
C GLY A 270 -18.92 7.03 5.19
N GLY A 271 -20.24 7.03 5.31
CA GLY A 271 -21.17 6.98 4.17
C GLY A 271 -21.26 5.64 3.45
N ARG A 272 -20.63 4.59 3.99
CA ARG A 272 -20.54 3.24 3.43
C ARG A 272 -21.07 2.20 4.42
N ASP A 273 -21.18 0.96 3.96
CA ASP A 273 -21.56 -0.18 4.81
C ASP A 273 -20.46 -0.51 5.84
N ASP A 274 -19.19 -0.30 5.48
CA ASP A 274 -18.04 -0.37 6.37
C ASP A 274 -17.32 0.99 6.43
N ASN A 275 -17.21 1.54 7.65
CA ASN A 275 -16.58 2.83 7.94
C ASN A 275 -15.47 2.68 8.99
N THR A 276 -14.83 1.51 9.05
CA THR A 276 -13.73 1.21 9.97
C THR A 276 -12.42 1.16 9.21
N VAL A 277 -11.45 1.96 9.63
CA VAL A 277 -10.06 1.86 9.19
C VAL A 277 -9.19 1.60 10.41
N LYS A 278 -8.39 0.53 10.37
CA LYS A 278 -7.55 0.16 11.51
C LYS A 278 -6.20 -0.40 11.11
N ASN A 279 -5.15 -0.03 11.84
CA ASN A 279 -3.81 -0.60 11.68
C ASN A 279 -3.32 -0.44 10.23
N VAL A 280 -3.12 0.80 9.81
CA VAL A 280 -2.61 1.16 8.49
C VAL A 280 -1.23 1.76 8.64
N THR A 281 -0.27 1.32 7.83
CA THR A 281 1.07 1.89 7.81
C THR A 281 1.48 2.26 6.40
N PHE A 282 1.86 3.52 6.21
CA PHE A 282 2.60 3.99 5.04
C PHE A 282 4.06 4.18 5.43
N TYR A 283 4.98 3.52 4.73
CA TYR A 283 6.38 3.45 5.13
C TYR A 283 7.35 3.77 3.98
N ASN A 284 8.37 4.58 4.25
CA ASN A 284 9.51 4.79 3.35
C ASN A 284 9.07 5.10 1.90
N SER A 285 8.29 6.16 1.73
CA SER A 285 7.64 6.50 0.45
C SER A 285 7.83 7.99 0.11
N GLU A 286 7.82 8.29 -1.17
CA GLU A 286 7.96 9.64 -1.72
C GLU A 286 6.62 10.11 -2.30
N ILE A 287 6.19 11.31 -1.92
CA ILE A 287 5.05 12.00 -2.53
C ILE A 287 5.56 13.30 -3.12
N LYS A 288 5.35 13.51 -4.43
CA LYS A 288 5.91 14.65 -5.15
C LYS A 288 4.96 15.29 -6.13
N SER A 289 5.05 16.60 -6.29
CA SER A 289 4.24 17.35 -7.26
C SER A 289 2.74 16.99 -7.14
N SER A 290 2.26 16.81 -5.91
CA SER A 290 0.92 16.34 -5.59
C SER A 290 0.17 17.41 -4.83
N GLN A 291 -1.16 17.37 -4.89
CA GLN A 291 -2.02 18.27 -4.14
C GLN A 291 -1.76 18.18 -2.63
N ASN A 292 -1.70 16.95 -2.11
CA ASN A 292 -1.49 16.69 -0.69
C ASN A 292 -0.36 15.68 -0.49
N GLY A 293 0.29 15.76 0.68
CA GLY A 293 1.18 14.72 1.17
C GLY A 293 0.41 13.66 1.95
N VAL A 294 0.43 13.80 3.27
CA VAL A 294 -0.32 12.94 4.20
C VAL A 294 -1.76 13.45 4.30
N ARG A 295 -2.76 12.57 4.15
CA ARG A 295 -4.17 12.97 4.23
C ARG A 295 -5.03 11.99 5.04
N ILE A 296 -5.87 12.52 5.92
CA ILE A 296 -6.99 11.79 6.53
C ILE A 296 -8.27 12.61 6.31
N LYS A 297 -9.26 12.03 5.64
CA LYS A 297 -10.55 12.66 5.32
C LYS A 297 -11.71 11.83 5.85
N THR A 298 -12.56 12.41 6.70
CA THR A 298 -13.79 11.74 7.20
C THR A 298 -15.02 12.56 6.83
N ILE A 299 -16.08 11.88 6.37
CA ILE A 299 -17.29 12.52 5.83
C ILE A 299 -18.03 13.29 6.92
N TYR A 300 -18.39 14.54 6.63
CA TYR A 300 -19.18 15.39 7.51
C TYR A 300 -20.50 14.71 7.93
N GLY A 301 -20.73 14.64 9.25
CA GLY A 301 -21.98 14.17 9.85
C GLY A 301 -22.17 12.66 9.85
N ASP A 302 -21.16 11.90 9.43
CA ASP A 302 -21.20 10.44 9.38
C ASP A 302 -20.60 9.78 10.63
N THR A 303 -20.58 8.44 10.66
CA THR A 303 -20.09 7.64 11.78
C THR A 303 -19.11 6.56 11.34
N GLY A 304 -18.11 6.29 12.17
CA GLY A 304 -17.06 5.33 11.86
C GLY A 304 -15.88 5.44 12.83
N SER A 305 -14.76 4.84 12.47
CA SER A 305 -13.52 4.98 13.26
C SER A 305 -12.29 4.80 12.40
N VAL A 306 -11.29 5.63 12.64
CA VAL A 306 -9.94 5.55 12.13
C VAL A 306 -9.01 5.36 13.32
N SER A 307 -8.26 4.26 13.36
CA SER A 307 -7.38 3.99 14.51
C SER A 307 -6.08 3.29 14.12
N ASP A 308 -5.03 3.50 14.91
CA ASP A 308 -3.74 2.84 14.71
C ASP A 308 -3.14 3.14 13.32
N ILE A 309 -3.04 4.42 12.97
CA ILE A 309 -2.52 4.87 11.66
C ILE A 309 -1.09 5.35 11.83
N THR A 310 -0.17 4.86 11.01
CA THR A 310 1.23 5.27 11.01
C THR A 310 1.68 5.72 9.63
N TYR A 311 2.30 6.89 9.56
CA TYR A 311 3.12 7.28 8.41
C TYR A 311 4.55 7.45 8.92
N GLU A 312 5.47 6.66 8.38
CA GLU A 312 6.88 6.67 8.80
C GLU A 312 7.80 6.83 7.58
N LYS A 313 8.79 7.73 7.68
CA LYS A 313 9.78 7.99 6.62
C LYS A 313 9.12 8.42 5.31
N ILE A 314 8.27 9.43 5.40
CA ILE A 314 7.59 9.99 4.23
C ILE A 314 8.33 11.25 3.78
N THR A 315 8.76 11.25 2.52
CA THR A 315 9.40 12.41 1.91
C THR A 315 8.41 13.14 1.03
N LEU A 316 8.21 14.43 1.28
CA LEU A 316 7.34 15.31 0.51
C LEU A 316 8.16 16.27 -0.36
N SER A 317 7.77 16.47 -1.62
CA SER A 317 8.37 17.51 -2.47
C SER A 317 7.36 18.20 -3.36
N ASP A 318 7.47 19.53 -3.45
CA ASP A 318 6.63 20.35 -4.34
C ASP A 318 5.12 20.08 -4.17
N ILE A 319 4.67 19.92 -2.91
CA ILE A 319 3.24 19.74 -2.61
C ILE A 319 2.48 21.04 -2.83
N THR A 320 1.37 21.04 -3.56
CA THR A 320 0.73 22.30 -4.00
C THR A 320 -0.25 22.90 -2.99
N ASP A 321 -0.99 22.05 -2.24
CA ASP A 321 -2.07 22.51 -1.37
C ASP A 321 -1.76 22.22 0.11
N TYR A 322 -1.64 20.96 0.53
CA TYR A 322 -1.43 20.61 1.94
C TYR A 322 -0.35 19.55 2.15
N GLY A 323 0.72 19.89 2.86
CA GLY A 323 1.74 18.90 3.23
C GLY A 323 1.16 17.78 4.11
N ILE A 324 0.46 18.17 5.19
CA ILE A 324 -0.34 17.28 6.03
C ILE A 324 -1.74 17.86 6.17
N VAL A 325 -2.77 17.08 5.89
CA VAL A 325 -4.17 17.47 6.11
C VAL A 325 -4.96 16.39 6.84
N VAL A 326 -5.64 16.78 7.92
CA VAL A 326 -6.62 15.96 8.61
C VAL A 326 -7.91 16.75 8.74
N GLU A 327 -9.01 16.26 8.16
CA GLU A 327 -10.28 16.96 8.17
C GLU A 327 -11.48 16.05 8.44
N GLN A 328 -12.33 16.49 9.39
CA GLN A 328 -13.57 15.80 9.76
C GLN A 328 -14.84 16.52 9.27
N ASN A 329 -14.69 17.40 8.27
CA ASN A 329 -15.75 18.07 7.53
C ASN A 329 -15.67 17.80 6.02
N TYR A 330 -15.09 16.67 5.61
CA TYR A 330 -14.99 16.31 4.19
C TYR A 330 -16.38 16.24 3.54
N ASP A 331 -16.46 16.59 2.25
CA ASP A 331 -17.68 16.86 1.43
C ASP A 331 -18.51 18.10 1.80
N ASP A 332 -18.28 18.75 2.95
CA ASP A 332 -18.89 20.03 3.28
C ASP A 332 -17.97 20.91 4.14
N THR A 333 -16.84 21.31 3.54
CA THR A 333 -15.80 22.12 4.20
C THR A 333 -16.28 23.52 4.59
N SER A 334 -17.50 23.91 4.21
CA SER A 334 -18.15 25.14 4.66
C SER A 334 -18.71 25.05 6.09
N LYS A 335 -18.80 23.84 6.64
CA LYS A 335 -19.30 23.55 7.98
C LYS A 335 -18.18 23.17 8.93
N SER A 336 -18.43 23.38 10.22
CA SER A 336 -17.55 22.91 11.29
C SER A 336 -17.43 21.39 11.28
N PRO A 337 -16.25 20.83 11.64
CA PRO A 337 -16.04 19.40 11.72
C PRO A 337 -16.97 18.71 12.72
N THR A 338 -17.35 17.48 12.40
CA THR A 338 -18.19 16.61 13.25
C THR A 338 -17.35 15.55 13.95
N ASP A 339 -17.91 14.94 14.99
CA ASP A 339 -17.22 14.03 15.91
C ASP A 339 -17.64 12.54 15.76
N GLY A 340 -18.47 12.22 14.76
CA GLY A 340 -19.04 10.88 14.61
C GLY A 340 -18.07 9.80 14.07
N VAL A 341 -17.02 10.21 13.37
CA VAL A 341 -15.91 9.32 12.96
C VAL A 341 -14.71 9.66 13.84
N THR A 342 -14.29 8.78 14.75
CA THR A 342 -13.11 9.07 15.60
C THR A 342 -11.79 8.84 14.86
N ILE A 343 -10.74 9.57 15.24
CA ILE A 343 -9.36 9.42 14.74
C ILE A 343 -8.42 9.27 15.94
N GLU A 344 -8.09 8.03 16.28
CA GLU A 344 -7.32 7.67 17.48
C GLU A 344 -5.96 7.07 17.11
N ASN A 345 -4.93 7.31 17.93
CA ASN A 345 -3.60 6.72 17.75
C ASN A 345 -3.03 6.94 16.32
N PHE A 346 -2.92 8.21 15.93
CA PHE A 346 -2.32 8.63 14.66
C PHE A 346 -0.86 9.05 14.87
N ILE A 347 0.05 8.30 14.24
CA ILE A 347 1.49 8.42 14.40
C ILE A 347 2.10 8.97 13.10
N LEU A 348 2.88 10.03 13.24
CA LEU A 348 3.80 10.51 12.21
C LEU A 348 5.23 10.38 12.75
N ASP A 349 6.12 9.72 12.02
CA ASP A 349 7.54 9.61 12.38
C ASP A 349 8.43 9.83 11.16
N GLU A 350 9.35 10.80 11.22
CA GLU A 350 10.21 11.15 10.07
C GLU A 350 9.38 11.52 8.81
N VAL A 351 8.46 12.49 8.95
CA VAL A 351 7.67 13.05 7.84
C VAL A 351 8.20 14.44 7.51
N GLU A 352 8.91 14.54 6.40
CA GLU A 352 9.71 15.73 6.08
C GLU A 352 9.55 16.14 4.63
N GLY A 353 9.62 17.44 4.34
CA GLY A 353 9.64 17.91 2.96
C GLY A 353 9.14 19.32 2.72
N THR A 354 8.73 19.56 1.49
CA THR A 354 8.39 20.92 1.00
C THR A 354 6.98 21.01 0.44
N VAL A 355 6.34 22.13 0.75
CA VAL A 355 5.07 22.60 0.20
C VAL A 355 5.35 23.90 -0.56
N GLU A 356 4.68 24.08 -1.69
CA GLU A 356 4.75 25.31 -2.46
C GLU A 356 4.28 26.52 -1.63
N SER A 357 4.82 27.70 -1.91
CA SER A 357 4.54 28.92 -1.13
C SER A 357 3.06 29.35 -1.12
N SER A 358 2.27 28.88 -2.10
CA SER A 358 0.82 29.09 -2.16
C SER A 358 0.04 28.16 -1.24
N GLY A 359 0.56 26.96 -0.97
CA GLY A 359 -0.05 25.94 -0.12
C GLY A 359 0.13 26.20 1.37
N THR A 360 -0.25 25.20 2.15
CA THR A 360 -0.27 25.19 3.61
C THR A 360 0.51 23.99 4.12
N ASN A 361 1.40 24.19 5.09
CA ASN A 361 2.25 23.11 5.60
C ASN A 361 1.39 22.03 6.27
N ILE A 362 0.54 22.44 7.22
CA ILE A 362 -0.26 21.56 8.06
C ILE A 362 -1.64 22.18 8.26
N TYR A 363 -2.70 21.41 8.04
CA TYR A 363 -4.10 21.79 8.26
C TYR A 363 -4.84 20.68 8.99
N ILE A 364 -5.38 20.98 10.18
CA ILE A 364 -6.05 20.01 11.05
C ILE A 364 -7.39 20.61 11.50
N VAL A 365 -8.51 20.00 11.10
CA VAL A 365 -9.84 20.38 11.56
C VAL A 365 -10.59 19.15 12.10
N CYS A 366 -10.51 18.99 13.41
CA CYS A 366 -11.13 17.90 14.14
C CYS A 366 -12.45 18.35 14.80
N GLY A 367 -13.40 17.43 14.92
CA GLY A 367 -14.54 17.56 15.82
C GLY A 367 -14.11 17.61 17.28
N SER A 368 -15.05 17.94 18.17
CA SER A 368 -14.76 17.99 19.61
C SER A 368 -14.44 16.58 20.12
N ASP A 369 -13.27 16.43 20.75
CA ASP A 369 -12.82 15.18 21.39
C ASP A 369 -12.76 13.95 20.46
N SER A 370 -12.83 14.13 19.13
CA SER A 370 -12.82 13.05 18.14
C SER A 370 -11.44 12.74 17.56
N CYS A 371 -10.42 13.54 17.87
CA CYS A 371 -9.03 13.29 17.53
C CYS A 371 -8.21 13.16 18.81
N THR A 372 -7.64 11.98 19.08
CA THR A 372 -6.98 11.69 20.37
C THR A 372 -5.77 10.78 20.22
N ASP A 373 -4.85 10.87 21.19
CA ASP A 373 -3.67 10.00 21.31
C ASP A 373 -2.72 10.04 20.10
N TRP A 374 -2.54 11.21 19.48
CA TRP A 374 -1.60 11.37 18.37
C TRP A 374 -0.16 11.46 18.87
N THR A 375 0.78 10.94 18.08
CA THR A 375 2.22 11.01 18.39
C THR A 375 2.99 11.42 17.15
N TRP A 376 3.51 12.65 17.13
CA TRP A 376 4.30 13.16 16.01
C TRP A 376 5.76 13.34 16.43
N THR A 377 6.65 12.64 15.75
CA THR A 377 8.11 12.66 15.99
C THR A 377 8.81 13.03 14.70
N THR A 378 9.68 14.04 14.72
CA THR A 378 10.45 14.45 13.53
C THR A 378 9.54 14.77 12.33
N VAL A 379 8.62 15.71 12.52
CA VAL A 379 7.76 16.24 11.45
C VAL A 379 8.29 17.61 11.03
N ASP A 380 8.85 17.72 9.83
CA ASP A 380 9.46 18.95 9.28
C ASP A 380 8.92 19.25 7.87
N VAL A 381 7.71 19.83 7.82
CA VAL A 381 7.01 20.20 6.59
C VAL A 381 7.02 21.72 6.44
N THR A 382 7.70 22.23 5.42
CA THR A 382 8.01 23.67 5.30
C THR A 382 7.79 24.21 3.89
N GLY A 383 7.92 25.53 3.72
CA GLY A 383 7.83 26.23 2.43
C GLY A 383 6.48 26.92 2.21
N GLY A 384 5.39 26.24 2.54
CA GLY A 384 4.03 26.78 2.54
C GLY A 384 3.71 27.64 3.76
N LYS A 385 2.44 28.05 3.86
CA LYS A 385 1.91 28.87 4.96
C LYS A 385 1.65 28.02 6.21
N THR A 386 1.76 28.65 7.38
CA THR A 386 1.23 28.11 8.65
C THR A 386 -0.27 28.42 8.70
N SER A 387 -1.11 27.40 8.93
CA SER A 387 -2.56 27.59 9.03
C SER A 387 -2.95 28.38 10.30
N SER A 388 -3.94 29.27 10.19
CA SER A 388 -4.60 29.91 11.34
C SER A 388 -5.95 29.29 11.70
N ASP A 389 -6.40 28.32 10.90
CA ASP A 389 -7.78 27.84 10.86
C ASP A 389 -7.88 26.40 11.37
N CYS A 390 -6.84 25.90 12.06
CA CYS A 390 -6.90 24.58 12.66
C CYS A 390 -7.86 24.55 13.87
N GLU A 391 -8.62 23.46 14.00
CA GLU A 391 -9.67 23.29 15.01
C GLU A 391 -9.47 21.98 15.79
N ASN A 392 -9.61 22.05 17.13
CA ASN A 392 -9.54 20.91 18.05
C ASN A 392 -8.31 19.99 17.84
N VAL A 393 -7.15 20.61 17.57
CA VAL A 393 -5.87 19.91 17.44
C VAL A 393 -5.53 19.21 18.76
N PRO A 394 -5.12 17.92 18.75
CA PRO A 394 -4.71 17.22 19.96
C PRO A 394 -3.55 17.90 20.69
N ASP A 395 -3.46 17.67 22.00
CA ASP A 395 -2.37 18.20 22.83
C ASP A 395 -0.99 17.80 22.25
N ASP A 396 -0.02 18.72 22.35
CA ASP A 396 1.35 18.57 21.85
C ASP A 396 1.50 18.42 20.32
N ILE A 397 0.42 18.55 19.54
CA ILE A 397 0.44 18.66 18.08
C ILE A 397 0.29 20.13 17.64
N SER A 398 0.96 20.53 16.56
CA SER A 398 0.89 21.90 16.03
C SER A 398 0.71 21.92 14.52
N CYS A 399 -0.19 22.81 14.08
CA CYS A 399 -0.05 23.50 12.80
C CYS A 399 1.01 24.61 12.94
#